data_AF-A0A3M1WFC9-F1
#
_entry.id   AF-A0A3M1WFC9-F1
#
_cell.length_a   1.000
_cell.length_b   1.000
_cell.length_c   1.000
_cell.angle_alpha   90.00
_cell.angle_beta   90.00
_cell.angle_gamma   90.00
#
_symmetry.space_group_name_H-M   'P 1'
#
loop_
_entity.id
_entity.type
_entity.pdbx_description
1 polymer ?
#
loop_
_entity_poly.entity_id
_entity_poly.type
_entity_poly.pdbx_seq_one_letter_code
_entity_poly.pdbx_strand_id
1 'polypeptide(L)'
;MTTVRTRFAPSPTGYLHVGGARTALFSWLHARKHGGQFILRIEDTDLERSTQESVNAILEGMAWLGLDYDEGPFYQTHRFDRYNEIIDQLIEQGLAYRCSCSKERLDRLREEQMARKEKPRYDGYCRTRDVSPDAPHVVRFRNPDDGAVVFEDLVRGTMRFDNRE
;
A
#
# COMPACT_ATOMS: atom_id res chain seq x y z
N MET A 1 -6.67 10.52 -26.31
CA MET A 1 -6.49 9.18 -25.71
C MET A 1 -5.57 9.33 -24.51
N THR A 2 -5.91 8.72 -23.38
CA THR A 2 -5.05 8.72 -22.19
C THR A 2 -3.89 7.75 -22.38
N THR A 3 -2.66 8.22 -22.22
CA THR A 3 -1.45 7.39 -22.29
C THR A 3 -1.45 6.34 -21.17
N VAL A 4 -1.19 5.08 -21.51
CA VAL A 4 -1.08 3.99 -20.51
C VAL A 4 0.12 4.28 -19.61
N ARG A 5 -0.07 4.23 -18.29
CA ARG A 5 0.99 4.39 -17.29
C ARG A 5 0.97 3.20 -16.33
N THR A 6 2.07 2.46 -16.27
CA THR A 6 2.24 1.34 -15.33
C THR A 6 3.38 1.66 -14.36
N ARG A 7 3.42 0.98 -13.20
CA ARG A 7 4.54 1.13 -12.26
C ARG A 7 4.98 -0.19 -11.66
N PHE A 8 6.29 -0.36 -11.51
CA PHE A 8 6.87 -1.33 -10.59
C PHE A 8 7.20 -0.62 -9.27
N ALA A 9 6.70 -1.19 -8.17
CA ALA A 9 6.75 -0.56 -6.84
C ALA A 9 7.38 -1.51 -5.79
N PRO A 10 8.69 -1.80 -5.86
CA PRO A 10 9.35 -2.69 -4.92
C PRO A 10 9.67 -1.99 -3.60
N SER A 11 9.50 -2.69 -2.48
CA SER A 11 10.07 -2.28 -1.19
C SER A 11 11.51 -2.80 -1.09
N PRO A 12 12.49 -1.97 -0.71
CA PRO A 12 13.91 -2.36 -0.67
C PRO A 12 14.26 -3.12 0.63
N THR A 13 13.51 -4.18 0.92
CA THR A 13 13.70 -5.02 2.12
C THR A 13 14.46 -6.32 1.82
N GLY A 14 15.19 -6.37 0.71
CA GLY A 14 15.91 -7.53 0.21
C GLY A 14 16.08 -7.51 -1.31
N TYR A 15 16.53 -8.64 -1.86
CA TYR A 15 16.81 -8.80 -3.30
C TYR A 15 15.54 -8.90 -4.15
N LEU A 16 15.66 -8.50 -5.42
CA LEU A 16 14.64 -8.71 -6.43
C LEU A 16 14.45 -10.21 -6.70
N HIS A 17 13.40 -10.80 -6.12
CA HIS A 17 13.05 -12.19 -6.37
C HIS A 17 12.29 -12.35 -7.70
N VAL A 18 12.22 -13.60 -8.20
CA VAL A 18 11.59 -13.95 -9.50
C VAL A 18 10.15 -13.45 -9.61
N GLY A 19 9.37 -13.54 -8.54
CA GLY A 19 7.99 -13.01 -8.49
C GLY A 19 7.92 -11.49 -8.70
N GLY A 20 8.86 -10.74 -8.14
CA GLY A 20 9.00 -9.30 -8.34
C GLY A 20 9.41 -8.98 -9.78
N ALA A 21 10.43 -9.68 -10.29
CA ALA A 21 10.88 -9.53 -11.68
C ALA A 21 9.76 -9.81 -12.69
N ARG A 22 8.93 -10.84 -12.46
CA ARG A 22 7.75 -11.14 -13.30
C ARG A 22 6.74 -10.00 -13.30
N THR A 23 6.50 -9.38 -12.15
CA THR A 23 5.59 -8.23 -12.03
C THR A 23 6.13 -7.01 -12.79
N ALA A 24 7.43 -6.74 -12.67
CA ALA A 24 8.10 -5.68 -13.42
C ALA A 24 8.00 -5.93 -14.93
N LEU A 25 8.29 -7.15 -15.38
CA LEU A 25 8.20 -7.56 -16.79
C LEU A 25 6.80 -7.35 -17.37
N PHE A 26 5.73 -7.77 -16.68
CA PHE A 26 4.37 -7.56 -17.17
C PHE A 26 3.99 -6.09 -17.23
N SER A 27 4.38 -5.30 -16.23
CA SER A 27 4.15 -3.85 -16.21
C SER A 27 4.87 -3.16 -17.37
N TRP A 28 6.12 -3.54 -17.63
CA TRP A 28 6.94 -3.04 -18.73
C TRP A 28 6.35 -3.43 -20.08
N LEU A 29 6.05 -4.72 -20.31
CA LEU A 29 5.44 -5.20 -21.55
C LEU A 29 4.10 -4.51 -21.84
N HIS A 30 3.27 -4.31 -20.82
CA HIS A 30 1.99 -3.64 -20.96
C HIS A 30 2.15 -2.17 -21.35
N ALA A 31 3.12 -1.45 -20.77
CA ALA A 31 3.43 -0.09 -21.19
C ALA A 31 3.94 -0.07 -22.64
N ARG A 32 4.95 -0.88 -22.98
CA ARG A 32 5.56 -0.91 -24.33
C ARG A 32 4.54 -1.27 -25.41
N LYS A 33 3.70 -2.29 -25.18
CA LYS A 33 2.65 -2.70 -26.13
C LYS A 33 1.69 -1.56 -26.49
N HIS A 34 1.42 -0.66 -25.56
CA HIS A 34 0.46 0.44 -25.74
C HIS A 34 1.13 1.80 -26.01
N GLY A 35 2.44 1.84 -26.26
CA GLY A 35 3.18 3.11 -26.39
C GLY A 35 3.09 3.99 -25.13
N GLY A 36 2.94 3.35 -23.97
CA GLY A 36 2.80 3.98 -22.66
C GLY A 36 4.13 4.19 -21.94
N GLN A 37 4.03 4.53 -20.65
CA GLN A 37 5.17 4.78 -19.78
C GLN A 37 5.23 3.76 -18.63
N PHE A 38 6.42 3.26 -18.37
CA PHE A 38 6.75 2.38 -17.26
C PHE A 38 7.53 3.14 -16.18
N ILE A 39 6.97 3.21 -14.98
CA ILE A 39 7.50 4.03 -13.87
C ILE A 39 8.14 3.13 -12.81
N LEU A 40 9.28 3.56 -12.26
CA LEU A 40 9.87 2.94 -11.08
C LEU A 40 9.62 3.81 -9.84
N ARG A 41 9.05 3.20 -8.79
CA ARG A 41 8.88 3.83 -7.48
C ARG A 41 9.38 2.91 -6.37
N ILE A 42 10.40 3.34 -5.64
CA ILE A 42 10.93 2.60 -4.50
C ILE A 42 10.04 2.88 -3.27
N GLU A 43 9.49 1.82 -2.68
CA GLU A 43 8.61 1.88 -1.50
C GLU A 43 9.45 1.77 -0.20
N ASP A 44 10.24 2.81 0.08
CA ASP A 44 11.26 2.89 1.14
C ASP A 44 10.76 3.49 2.47
N THR A 45 9.46 3.48 2.73
CA THR A 45 8.90 4.10 3.94
C THR A 45 9.23 3.38 5.24
N ASP A 46 9.61 2.10 5.14
CA ASP A 46 10.08 1.31 6.28
C ASP A 46 11.59 1.47 6.44
N LEU A 47 11.99 2.49 7.20
CA LEU A 47 13.40 2.85 7.37
C LEU A 47 14.23 1.79 8.09
N GLU A 48 13.60 0.91 8.88
CA GLU A 48 14.31 -0.16 9.59
C GLU A 48 14.72 -1.28 8.65
N ARG A 49 13.91 -1.55 7.62
CA ARG A 49 14.15 -2.63 6.66
C ARG A 49 14.68 -2.15 5.32
N SER A 50 14.61 -0.86 5.02
CA SER A 50 15.03 -0.28 3.74
C SER A 50 16.51 0.08 3.77
N THR A 51 17.33 -0.60 2.95
CA THR A 51 18.76 -0.31 2.84
C THR A 51 19.15 0.15 1.44
N GLN A 52 20.19 0.97 1.35
CA GLN A 52 20.69 1.43 0.05
C GLN A 52 21.20 0.25 -0.80
N GLU A 53 21.77 -0.77 -0.18
CA GLU A 53 22.21 -2.00 -0.85
C GLU A 53 21.04 -2.73 -1.50
N SER A 54 19.89 -2.79 -0.81
CA SER A 54 18.68 -3.40 -1.35
C SER A 54 18.09 -2.61 -2.52
N VAL A 55 18.13 -1.27 -2.43
CA VAL A 55 17.77 -0.39 -3.56
C VAL A 55 18.68 -0.66 -4.76
N ASN A 56 20.00 -0.67 -4.56
CA ASN A 56 20.98 -0.91 -5.62
C ASN A 56 20.76 -2.29 -6.28
N ALA A 57 20.54 -3.33 -5.48
CA ALA A 57 20.27 -4.67 -5.99
C ALA A 57 18.99 -4.74 -6.87
N ILE A 58 17.96 -3.96 -6.53
CA ILE A 58 16.76 -3.83 -7.36
C ILE A 58 17.11 -3.15 -8.69
N LEU A 59 17.83 -2.03 -8.65
CA LEU A 59 18.21 -1.27 -9.86
C LEU A 59 19.10 -2.09 -10.80
N GLU A 60 20.10 -2.77 -10.25
CA GLU A 60 20.99 -3.66 -11.00
C GLU A 60 20.22 -4.84 -11.62
N GLY A 61 19.32 -5.48 -10.85
CA GLY A 61 18.49 -6.56 -11.36
C GLY A 61 17.57 -6.11 -12.50
N MET A 62 16.99 -4.91 -12.42
CA MET A 62 16.20 -4.34 -13.50
C MET A 62 17.03 -4.03 -14.74
N ALA A 63 18.20 -3.40 -14.57
CA ALA A 63 19.10 -3.08 -15.67
C ALA A 63 19.60 -4.35 -16.39
N TRP A 64 19.97 -5.40 -15.62
CA TRP A 64 20.40 -6.68 -16.18
C TRP A 64 19.30 -7.37 -17.00
N LEU A 65 18.04 -7.25 -16.58
CA LEU A 65 16.89 -7.77 -17.31
C LEU A 65 16.47 -6.92 -18.52
N GLY A 66 17.07 -5.74 -18.73
CA GLY A 66 16.67 -4.80 -19.78
C GLY A 66 15.30 -4.16 -19.54
N LEU A 67 14.89 -4.01 -18.27
CA LEU A 67 13.60 -3.44 -17.88
C LEU A 67 13.70 -1.93 -17.60
N ASP A 68 14.10 -1.17 -18.61
CA ASP A 68 14.25 0.29 -18.50
C ASP A 68 12.91 0.97 -18.20
N TYR A 69 12.90 1.83 -17.18
CA TYR A 69 11.79 2.70 -16.81
C TYR A 69 11.91 4.08 -17.46
N ASP A 70 10.78 4.67 -17.81
CA ASP A 70 10.69 5.98 -18.46
C ASP A 70 10.67 7.14 -17.44
N GLU A 71 10.23 6.88 -16.20
CA GLU A 71 10.21 7.84 -15.11
C GLU A 71 10.65 7.21 -13.78
N GLY A 72 11.41 7.96 -12.98
CA GLY A 72 11.91 7.53 -11.67
C GLY A 72 13.44 7.42 -11.61
N PRO A 73 13.99 6.71 -10.60
CA PRO A 73 13.25 6.11 -9.49
C PRO A 73 12.69 7.21 -8.58
N PHE A 74 11.40 7.12 -8.26
CA PHE A 74 10.81 7.96 -7.22
C PHE A 74 10.90 7.26 -5.86
N TYR A 75 11.32 7.99 -4.82
CA TYR A 75 11.40 7.48 -3.45
C TYR A 75 10.21 7.98 -2.65
N GLN A 76 9.59 7.11 -1.84
CA GLN A 76 8.43 7.49 -1.05
C GLN A 76 8.79 8.33 0.17
N THR A 77 9.98 8.15 0.73
CA THR A 77 10.51 8.98 1.82
C THR A 77 10.56 10.47 1.44
N HIS A 78 10.74 10.79 0.16
CA HIS A 78 10.72 12.17 -0.36
C HIS A 78 9.29 12.75 -0.53
N ARG A 79 8.24 12.02 -0.12
CA ARG A 79 6.84 12.37 -0.41
C ARG A 79 5.95 12.40 0.83
N PHE A 80 6.53 12.34 2.02
CA PHE A 80 5.79 12.37 3.28
C PHE A 80 4.88 13.60 3.42
N ASP A 81 5.31 14.77 2.96
CA ASP A 81 4.46 15.98 2.96
C ASP A 81 3.16 15.75 2.20
N ARG A 82 3.21 15.12 1.02
CA ARG A 82 2.03 14.78 0.24
C ARG A 82 1.16 13.74 0.94
N TYR A 83 1.75 12.77 1.62
CA TYR A 83 0.96 11.76 2.36
C TYR A 83 0.24 12.38 3.55
N ASN A 84 0.92 13.24 4.30
CA ASN A 84 0.34 13.99 5.42
C ASN A 84 -0.82 14.89 4.93
N GLU A 85 -0.63 15.62 3.83
CA GLU A 85 -1.68 16.44 3.21
C GLU A 85 -2.94 15.60 2.88
N ILE A 86 -2.76 14.43 2.27
CA ILE A 86 -3.90 13.54 1.95
C ILE A 86 -4.52 12.94 3.21
N ILE A 87 -3.72 12.58 4.21
CA ILE A 87 -4.21 12.08 5.49
C ILE A 87 -5.10 13.13 6.17
N ASP A 88 -4.64 14.39 6.21
CA ASP A 88 -5.39 15.50 6.79
C ASP A 88 -6.71 15.71 6.03
N GLN A 89 -6.69 15.71 4.69
CA GLN A 89 -7.90 15.79 3.86
C GLN A 89 -8.88 14.65 4.15
N LEU A 90 -8.40 13.41 4.29
CA LEU A 90 -9.26 12.26 4.60
C LEU A 90 -9.87 12.37 6.01
N ILE A 91 -9.13 12.88 6.99
CA ILE A 91 -9.65 13.12 8.35
C ILE A 91 -10.72 14.21 8.31
N GLU A 92 -10.45 15.33 7.62
CA GLU A 92 -11.38 16.46 7.48
C GLU A 92 -12.69 16.04 6.80
N GLN A 93 -12.61 15.19 5.77
CA GLN A 93 -13.77 14.62 5.08
C GLN A 93 -14.48 13.51 5.86
N GLY A 94 -14.00 13.15 7.05
CA GLY A 94 -14.53 12.04 7.85
C GLY A 94 -14.26 10.65 7.28
N LEU A 95 -13.45 10.54 6.22
CA LEU A 95 -13.03 9.30 5.56
C LEU A 95 -11.88 8.58 6.28
N ALA A 96 -11.27 9.22 7.27
CA ALA A 96 -10.32 8.63 8.19
C ALA A 96 -10.56 9.12 9.61
N TYR A 97 -9.99 8.42 10.60
CA TYR A 97 -10.06 8.82 12.01
C TYR A 97 -8.80 8.42 12.77
N ARG A 98 -8.53 9.13 13.86
CA ARG A 98 -7.40 8.86 14.75
C ARG A 98 -7.73 7.71 15.69
N CYS A 99 -6.74 6.87 15.95
CA CYS A 99 -6.86 5.70 16.82
C CYS A 99 -5.69 5.64 17.79
N SER A 100 -6.00 5.74 19.09
CA SER A 100 -5.05 5.63 20.20
C SER A 100 -5.03 4.25 20.86
N CYS A 101 -5.56 3.22 20.20
CA CYS A 101 -5.48 1.85 20.72
C CYS A 101 -4.03 1.40 20.86
N SER A 102 -3.64 0.96 22.06
CA SER A 102 -2.32 0.39 22.30
C SER A 102 -2.16 -0.96 21.58
N LYS A 103 -0.90 -1.37 21.37
CA LYS A 103 -0.57 -2.67 20.78
C LYS A 103 -1.11 -3.82 21.63
N GLU A 104 -0.96 -3.74 22.95
CA GLU A 104 -1.40 -4.76 23.92
C GLU A 104 -2.93 -4.95 23.87
N ARG A 105 -3.69 -3.88 23.68
CA ARG A 105 -5.14 -3.96 23.49
C ARG A 105 -5.47 -4.74 22.21
N LEU A 106 -4.79 -4.42 21.11
CA LEU A 106 -5.05 -5.05 19.81
C LEU A 106 -4.63 -6.53 19.80
N ASP A 107 -3.53 -6.86 20.47
CA ASP A 107 -3.06 -8.25 20.62
C ASP A 107 -4.07 -9.07 21.44
N ARG A 108 -4.56 -8.53 22.57
CA ARG A 108 -5.62 -9.19 23.35
C ARG A 108 -6.92 -9.36 22.55
N LEU A 109 -7.35 -8.33 21.82
CA LEU A 109 -8.52 -8.42 20.95
C LEU A 109 -8.38 -9.55 19.93
N ARG A 110 -7.20 -9.66 19.32
CA ARG A 110 -6.89 -10.73 18.36
C ARG A 110 -6.95 -12.10 19.02
N GLU A 111 -6.35 -12.27 20.18
CA GLU A 111 -6.39 -13.53 20.94
C GLU A 111 -7.82 -13.94 21.32
N GLU A 112 -8.64 -13.00 21.81
CA GLU A 112 -10.05 -13.22 22.15
C GLU A 112 -10.90 -13.62 20.93
N GLN A 113 -10.67 -13.00 19.77
CA GLN A 113 -11.33 -13.37 18.51
C GLN A 113 -10.89 -14.77 18.05
N MET A 114 -9.60 -15.07 18.12
CA MET A 114 -9.07 -16.40 17.76
C MET A 114 -9.61 -17.50 18.68
N ALA A 115 -9.68 -17.26 19.99
CA ALA A 115 -10.26 -18.19 20.96
C ALA A 115 -11.75 -18.48 20.66
N ARG A 116 -12.47 -17.49 20.12
CA ARG A 116 -13.85 -17.62 19.65
C ARG A 116 -13.98 -18.17 18.22
N LYS A 117 -12.87 -18.53 17.57
CA LYS A 117 -12.81 -18.97 16.15
C LYS A 117 -13.39 -17.94 15.17
N GLU A 118 -13.34 -16.66 15.53
CA GLU A 118 -13.71 -15.54 14.67
C GLU A 118 -12.50 -15.11 13.83
N LYS A 119 -12.74 -14.53 12.64
CA LYS A 119 -11.68 -13.93 11.82
C LYS A 119 -11.15 -12.69 12.55
N PRO A 120 -9.85 -12.62 12.91
CA PRO A 120 -9.35 -11.50 13.68
C PRO A 120 -9.40 -10.20 12.90
N ARG A 121 -9.96 -9.15 13.50
CA ARG A 121 -10.09 -7.82 12.90
C ARG A 121 -10.17 -6.74 13.97
N TYR A 122 -9.77 -5.53 13.58
CA TYR A 122 -10.00 -4.36 14.42
C TYR A 122 -11.50 -4.15 14.65
N ASP A 123 -11.88 -3.85 15.89
CA ASP A 123 -13.26 -3.77 16.35
C ASP A 123 -13.90 -2.38 16.16
N GLY A 124 -13.17 -1.43 15.55
CA GLY A 124 -13.68 -0.09 15.33
C GLY A 124 -13.72 0.77 16.59
N TYR A 125 -13.03 0.40 17.67
CA TYR A 125 -13.10 1.08 18.96
C TYR A 125 -12.95 2.61 18.86
N CYS A 126 -11.96 3.13 18.14
CA CYS A 126 -11.75 4.58 18.03
C CYS A 126 -12.61 5.25 16.95
N ARG A 127 -13.46 4.53 16.23
CA ARG A 127 -14.17 5.03 15.03
C ARG A 127 -15.11 6.20 15.30
N THR A 128 -15.70 6.26 16.48
CA THR A 128 -16.61 7.33 16.93
C THR A 128 -16.05 8.11 18.11
N ARG A 129 -14.82 7.81 18.53
CA ARG A 129 -14.18 8.46 19.68
C ARG A 129 -13.38 9.66 19.19
N ASP A 130 -13.42 10.73 19.98
CA ASP A 130 -12.53 11.86 19.78
C ASP A 130 -11.15 11.51 20.34
N VAL A 131 -10.15 11.46 19.46
CA VAL A 131 -8.76 11.15 19.80
C VAL A 131 -7.94 12.38 19.42
N SER A 132 -7.35 13.01 20.44
CA SER A 132 -6.54 14.22 20.26
C SER A 132 -5.41 13.99 19.24
N PRO A 133 -5.18 14.95 18.33
CA PRO A 133 -4.03 14.92 17.43
C PRO A 133 -2.68 15.00 18.17
N ASP A 134 -2.66 15.53 19.40
CA ASP A 134 -1.44 15.76 20.16
C ASP A 134 -0.99 14.51 20.95
N ALA A 135 -1.86 13.51 21.09
CA ALA A 135 -1.54 12.24 21.73
C ALA A 135 -1.01 11.22 20.70
N PRO A 136 -0.17 10.24 21.08
CA PRO A 136 0.25 9.17 20.19
C PRO A 136 -0.95 8.44 19.59
N HIS A 137 -1.02 8.42 18.25
CA HIS A 137 -2.11 7.79 17.52
C HIS A 137 -1.65 7.28 16.16
N VAL A 138 -2.44 6.38 15.59
CA VAL A 138 -2.39 6.05 14.16
C VAL A 138 -3.62 6.61 13.46
N VAL A 139 -3.55 6.77 12.15
CA VAL A 139 -4.72 7.10 11.32
C VAL A 139 -5.26 5.82 10.70
N ARG A 140 -6.56 5.60 10.84
CA ARG A 140 -7.28 4.48 10.22
C ARG A 140 -8.23 5.01 9.15
N PHE A 141 -8.29 4.32 8.02
CA PHE A 141 -9.32 4.58 7.01
C PHE A 141 -10.69 4.15 7.54
N ARG A 142 -11.71 4.98 7.31
CA ARG A 142 -13.11 4.70 7.65
C ARG A 142 -13.76 3.93 6.50
N ASN A 143 -13.50 2.62 6.44
CA ASN A 143 -14.21 1.77 5.49
C ASN A 143 -15.72 1.78 5.79
N PRO A 144 -16.61 1.83 4.77
CA PRO A 144 -18.06 1.67 4.99
C PRO A 144 -18.38 0.38 5.76
N ASP A 145 -19.41 0.40 6.60
CA ASP A 145 -19.78 -0.76 7.44
C ASP A 145 -20.59 -1.83 6.68
N ASP A 146 -21.15 -1.46 5.53
CA ASP A 146 -21.92 -2.31 4.66
C ASP A 146 -21.64 -2.02 3.18
N GLY A 147 -22.29 -2.78 2.32
CA GLY A 147 -22.04 -2.77 0.88
C GLY A 147 -20.87 -3.66 0.48
N ALA A 148 -20.40 -3.46 -0.73
CA ALA A 148 -19.30 -4.25 -1.28
C ALA A 148 -18.48 -3.43 -2.26
N VAL A 149 -17.18 -3.71 -2.31
CA VAL A 149 -16.28 -3.21 -3.34
C VAL A 149 -16.31 -4.17 -4.52
N VAL A 150 -16.71 -3.68 -5.68
CA VAL A 150 -16.79 -4.45 -6.93
C VAL A 150 -15.92 -3.77 -7.98
N PHE A 151 -15.06 -4.54 -8.66
CA PHE A 151 -14.23 -4.04 -9.75
C PHE A 151 -13.92 -5.15 -10.76
N GLU A 152 -13.62 -4.74 -11.99
CA GLU A 152 -13.17 -5.64 -13.06
C GLU A 152 -11.64 -5.77 -12.99
N ASP A 153 -11.16 -6.95 -12.59
CA ASP A 153 -9.74 -7.30 -12.64
C ASP A 153 -9.40 -7.83 -14.04
N LEU A 154 -8.33 -7.30 -14.64
CA LEU A 154 -7.93 -7.68 -16.01
C LEU A 154 -7.52 -9.15 -16.16
N VAL A 155 -7.27 -9.87 -15.05
CA VAL A 155 -6.86 -11.27 -15.05
C VAL A 155 -7.97 -12.17 -14.51
N ARG A 156 -8.64 -11.76 -13.43
CA ARG A 156 -9.64 -12.56 -12.71
C ARG A 156 -11.09 -12.24 -13.09
N GLY A 157 -11.33 -11.21 -13.89
CA GLY A 157 -12.67 -10.72 -14.23
C GLY A 157 -13.32 -9.97 -13.06
N THR A 158 -14.64 -10.01 -12.97
CA THR A 158 -15.40 -9.34 -11.91
C THR A 158 -15.02 -9.88 -10.53
N MET A 159 -14.44 -9.01 -9.70
CA MET A 159 -14.11 -9.28 -8.30
C MET A 159 -15.09 -8.52 -7.39
N ARG A 160 -15.53 -9.17 -6.31
CA ARG A 160 -16.42 -8.58 -5.30
C ARG A 160 -15.94 -8.93 -3.89
N PHE A 161 -15.85 -7.93 -3.03
CA PHE A 161 -15.50 -8.06 -1.61
C PHE A 161 -16.57 -7.39 -0.76
N ASP A 162 -17.14 -8.12 0.20
CA ASP A 162 -18.12 -7.56 1.13
C ASP A 162 -17.41 -6.73 2.21
N ASN A 163 -17.94 -5.55 2.53
CA ASN A 163 -17.31 -4.67 3.51
C ASN A 163 -17.37 -5.21 4.95
N ARG A 164 -18.17 -6.26 5.19
CA ARG A 164 -18.27 -6.95 6.49
C ARG A 164 -17.29 -8.11 6.64
N GLU A 165 -16.62 -8.55 5.57
CA GLU A 165 -15.63 -9.64 5.61
C GLU A 165 -14.32 -9.27 6.30
#